data_AF-A0A9N8Q1R0-F1
#
_entry.id   AF-A0A9N8Q1R0-F1
#
_cell.length_a   1.000
_cell.length_b   1.000
_cell.length_c   1.000
_cell.angle_alpha   90.00
_cell.angle_beta   90.00
_cell.angle_gamma   90.00
#
_symmetry.space_group_name_H-M   'P 1'
#
loop_
_entity.id
_entity.type
_entity.pdbx_description
1 polymer ?
#
loop_
_entity_poly.entity_id
_entity_poly.type
_entity_poly.pdbx_seq_one_letter_code
_entity_poly.pdbx_strand_id
1 'polypeptide(L)'
;MDATTNGLSSTWSRWHDIREEVGEIDIEDLLQNSDTGDMVSSDDDCEDPSYTPEPERQLVSNSKSSESEPDNCSNKQVLCYKLDLEKAIILQSRYNSLIADTDELLTLKWQDKNRMARPTHLVLLFVTLGAVHSSQGHARSFTRCQLSRELLRYNFPRSMIPNWVCLIEHASGRTTDKVTTHNNSYTSYGLFQINNKDWCKKGRKGGHCNIKCEDLLNEDLADDVRCAKRIYDRVGFKAWPTSFSYCKENSLPDLSRC
;
A
#
# COMPACT_ATOMS: atom_id res chain seq x y z
N MET A 1 11.02 -33.92 6.14
CA MET A 1 11.48 -35.15 5.48
C MET A 1 10.32 -36.12 5.56
N ASP A 2 9.66 -36.34 4.41
CA ASP A 2 9.09 -37.60 3.86
C ASP A 2 8.34 -38.58 4.82
N ALA A 3 7.29 -39.34 4.46
CA ALA A 3 6.46 -39.57 3.26
C ALA A 3 5.33 -40.56 3.68
N THR A 4 4.23 -40.89 2.96
CA THR A 4 3.59 -40.51 1.68
C THR A 4 2.12 -40.98 1.72
N THR A 5 1.23 -40.48 0.83
CA THR A 5 0.27 -41.23 -0.05
C THR A 5 -0.72 -40.23 -0.67
N ASN A 6 -0.78 -40.01 -1.98
CA ASN A 6 -1.19 -40.90 -3.10
C ASN A 6 -2.65 -41.40 -2.99
N GLY A 7 -3.59 -40.68 -3.63
CA GLY A 7 -5.01 -41.08 -3.67
C GLY A 7 -5.93 -40.38 -4.69
N LEU A 8 -5.47 -39.39 -5.47
CA LEU A 8 -6.34 -38.58 -6.36
C LEU A 8 -5.80 -38.43 -7.80
N SER A 9 -4.98 -39.38 -8.27
CA SER A 9 -4.36 -39.35 -9.61
C SER A 9 -5.13 -40.09 -10.70
N SER A 10 -6.21 -40.81 -10.37
CA SER A 10 -6.87 -41.76 -11.29
C SER A 10 -8.23 -41.31 -11.86
N THR A 11 -8.76 -40.16 -11.43
CA THR A 11 -10.08 -39.66 -11.88
C THR A 11 -10.00 -38.53 -12.89
N TRP A 12 -8.94 -37.71 -12.87
CA TRP A 12 -8.79 -36.58 -13.78
C TRP A 12 -8.54 -36.99 -15.24
N SER A 13 -7.79 -38.08 -15.48
CA SER A 13 -7.52 -38.57 -16.84
C SER A 13 -8.72 -39.22 -17.54
N ARG A 14 -9.87 -39.39 -16.86
CA ARG A 14 -11.09 -39.96 -17.47
C ARG A 14 -12.14 -38.91 -17.87
N TRP A 15 -12.03 -37.69 -17.35
CA TRP A 15 -12.89 -36.57 -17.73
C TRP A 15 -12.39 -35.81 -18.97
N HIS A 16 -11.11 -35.98 -19.33
CA HIS A 16 -10.56 -35.38 -20.55
C HIS A 16 -10.94 -36.17 -21.83
N ASP A 17 -11.07 -37.50 -21.77
CA ASP A 17 -11.41 -38.34 -22.93
C ASP A 17 -12.87 -38.22 -23.40
N ILE A 18 -13.82 -37.87 -22.52
CA ILE A 18 -15.25 -37.73 -22.89
C ILE A 18 -15.48 -36.44 -23.71
N ARG A 19 -14.52 -35.51 -23.72
CA ARG A 19 -14.63 -34.19 -24.36
C ARG A 19 -14.36 -34.22 -25.88
N GLU A 20 -13.93 -35.34 -26.45
CA GLU A 20 -13.65 -35.46 -27.90
C GLU A 20 -14.70 -36.25 -28.70
N GLU A 21 -15.72 -36.86 -28.08
CA GLU A 21 -16.77 -37.64 -28.80
C GLU A 21 -18.15 -36.97 -28.90
N VAL A 22 -18.41 -35.87 -28.19
CA VAL A 22 -19.65 -35.08 -28.30
C VAL A 22 -19.34 -33.64 -28.63
N GLY A 23 -19.58 -33.29 -29.90
CA GLY A 23 -19.41 -31.94 -30.43
C GLY A 23 -20.32 -30.91 -29.75
N GLU A 24 -19.93 -29.65 -29.89
CA GLU A 24 -20.55 -28.49 -29.26
C GLU A 24 -22.02 -28.34 -29.73
N ILE A 25 -22.96 -28.38 -28.78
CA ILE A 25 -24.39 -28.19 -29.04
C ILE A 25 -24.69 -26.70 -28.87
N ASP A 26 -24.96 -26.03 -29.99
CA ASP A 26 -25.35 -24.62 -29.99
C ASP A 26 -26.83 -24.47 -29.60
N ILE A 27 -27.13 -23.50 -28.72
CA ILE A 27 -28.44 -23.35 -28.08
C ILE A 27 -29.38 -22.44 -28.88
N GLU A 28 -28.86 -21.66 -29.84
CA GLU A 28 -29.67 -20.68 -30.59
C GLU A 28 -30.68 -21.31 -31.59
N ASP A 29 -30.50 -22.58 -32.00
CA ASP A 29 -31.40 -23.26 -32.96
C ASP A 29 -32.72 -23.80 -32.35
N LEU A 30 -32.87 -23.78 -31.01
CA LEU A 30 -34.06 -24.30 -30.33
C LEU A 30 -35.11 -23.24 -29.93
N LEU A 31 -34.87 -21.96 -30.23
CA LEU A 31 -35.73 -20.84 -29.80
C LEU A 31 -36.60 -20.21 -30.90
N GLN A 32 -36.75 -20.85 -32.07
CA GLN A 32 -37.51 -20.29 -33.21
C GLN A 32 -38.92 -20.87 -33.45
N ASN A 33 -39.47 -21.71 -32.57
CA ASN A 33 -40.84 -22.26 -32.76
C ASN A 33 -41.64 -22.41 -31.45
N SER A 34 -42.16 -21.32 -30.88
CA SER A 34 -43.32 -21.36 -29.95
C SER A 34 -43.97 -19.99 -29.71
N ASP A 35 -44.46 -19.33 -30.76
CA ASP A 35 -45.31 -18.15 -30.61
C ASP A 35 -46.77 -18.52 -30.25
N THR A 36 -47.15 -18.13 -29.04
CA THR A 36 -48.43 -17.55 -28.57
C THR A 36 -49.81 -18.09 -29.01
N GLY A 37 -50.70 -18.21 -28.00
CA GLY A 37 -52.17 -18.09 -28.11
C GLY A 37 -52.96 -19.30 -27.60
N ASP A 38 -54.09 -19.16 -26.89
CA ASP A 38 -54.62 -18.00 -26.16
C ASP A 38 -55.70 -18.45 -25.13
N MET A 39 -56.14 -17.52 -24.28
CA MET A 39 -57.18 -17.57 -23.23
C MET A 39 -58.30 -18.64 -23.28
N VAL A 40 -58.65 -19.21 -22.11
CA VAL A 40 -60.04 -19.26 -21.55
C VAL A 40 -59.99 -19.18 -20.01
N SER A 41 -60.84 -18.34 -19.43
CA SER A 41 -61.06 -18.17 -17.98
C SER A 41 -62.20 -19.07 -17.45
N SER A 42 -62.17 -19.43 -16.16
CA SER A 42 -63.34 -19.45 -15.23
C SER A 42 -62.85 -19.90 -13.84
N ASP A 43 -63.09 -19.09 -12.82
CA ASP A 43 -63.10 -19.49 -11.41
C ASP A 43 -64.51 -20.08 -11.07
N ASP A 44 -64.84 -20.18 -9.77
CA ASP A 44 -66.07 -20.74 -9.16
C ASP A 44 -66.08 -22.29 -9.01
N ASP A 45 -66.49 -22.91 -7.90
CA ASP A 45 -66.69 -22.44 -6.51
C ASP A 45 -66.78 -23.68 -5.59
N CYS A 46 -66.27 -23.62 -4.36
CA CYS A 46 -66.43 -24.67 -3.34
C CYS A 46 -66.44 -24.08 -1.91
N GLU A 47 -67.51 -23.39 -1.54
CA GLU A 47 -67.86 -23.16 -0.12
C GLU A 47 -68.56 -24.40 0.48
N ASP A 48 -68.35 -24.65 1.77
CA ASP A 48 -68.97 -25.73 2.55
C ASP A 48 -69.61 -25.16 3.84
N PRO A 49 -70.94 -25.29 4.02
CA PRO A 49 -71.59 -25.06 5.29
C PRO A 49 -72.10 -26.37 5.94
N SER A 50 -71.46 -26.71 7.05
CA SER A 50 -71.88 -27.73 8.04
C SER A 50 -73.39 -27.77 8.36
N TYR A 51 -73.98 -28.97 8.45
CA TYR A 51 -74.62 -29.54 9.68
C TYR A 51 -75.17 -30.98 9.44
N THR A 52 -75.25 -31.78 10.50
CA THR A 52 -75.69 -33.22 10.55
C THR A 52 -77.19 -33.32 10.99
N PRO A 53 -77.88 -34.48 11.21
CA PRO A 53 -77.39 -35.87 11.38
C PRO A 53 -78.23 -37.05 10.79
N GLU A 54 -77.62 -38.25 10.92
CA GLU A 54 -78.08 -39.68 11.00
C GLU A 54 -79.59 -40.09 11.09
N PRO A 55 -79.95 -41.41 10.99
CA PRO A 55 -79.17 -42.63 10.64
C PRO A 55 -79.90 -43.64 9.67
N GLU A 56 -79.43 -44.91 9.64
CA GLU A 56 -80.04 -46.16 9.11
C GLU A 56 -79.79 -46.53 7.62
N ARG A 57 -79.74 -47.81 7.19
CA ARG A 57 -79.43 -49.15 7.80
C ARG A 57 -79.45 -50.24 6.69
N GLN A 58 -78.38 -51.04 6.52
CA GLN A 58 -78.36 -52.40 5.91
C GLN A 58 -78.82 -52.54 4.42
N LEU A 59 -78.67 -53.65 3.65
CA LEU A 59 -77.89 -54.90 3.69
C LEU A 59 -77.74 -55.46 2.23
N VAL A 60 -76.58 -56.05 1.90
CA VAL A 60 -76.34 -57.24 1.03
C VAL A 60 -77.35 -57.62 -0.09
N SER A 61 -76.89 -57.72 -1.36
CA SER A 61 -76.75 -59.02 -2.09
C SER A 61 -76.29 -58.93 -3.57
N ASN A 62 -75.34 -59.80 -3.94
CA ASN A 62 -75.23 -60.66 -5.15
C ASN A 62 -76.11 -60.34 -6.40
N SER A 63 -75.66 -60.49 -7.67
CA SER A 63 -74.46 -61.15 -8.24
C SER A 63 -74.37 -60.94 -9.77
N LYS A 64 -73.24 -61.39 -10.39
CA LYS A 64 -73.01 -61.64 -11.84
C LYS A 64 -72.97 -60.41 -12.77
N SER A 65 -72.17 -60.34 -13.85
CA SER A 65 -70.90 -60.93 -14.31
C SER A 65 -70.85 -60.69 -15.84
N SER A 66 -69.91 -59.88 -16.33
CA SER A 66 -69.52 -59.84 -17.76
C SER A 66 -68.17 -59.12 -17.90
N GLU A 67 -67.33 -59.59 -18.83
CA GLU A 67 -65.90 -59.26 -18.93
C GLU A 67 -65.48 -57.81 -19.27
N SER A 68 -64.20 -57.56 -18.93
CA SER A 68 -63.18 -56.79 -19.67
C SER A 68 -63.25 -55.25 -19.72
N GLU A 69 -62.38 -54.62 -18.90
CA GLU A 69 -61.45 -53.57 -19.36
C GLU A 69 -60.26 -53.46 -18.37
N PRO A 70 -58.98 -53.54 -18.80
CA PRO A 70 -57.83 -53.46 -17.89
C PRO A 70 -57.37 -52.01 -17.63
N ASP A 71 -57.73 -51.51 -16.45
CA ASP A 71 -56.95 -50.59 -15.59
C ASP A 71 -56.16 -49.43 -16.25
N ASN A 72 -56.86 -48.36 -16.64
CA ASN A 72 -56.27 -47.04 -16.93
C ASN A 72 -55.82 -46.27 -15.65
N CYS A 73 -55.34 -47.00 -14.62
CA CYS A 73 -54.78 -46.42 -13.40
C CYS A 73 -53.26 -46.18 -13.49
N SER A 74 -52.54 -47.02 -14.25
CA SER A 74 -51.08 -46.92 -14.36
C SER A 74 -50.64 -45.65 -15.10
N ASN A 75 -51.29 -45.31 -16.24
CA ASN A 75 -50.98 -44.08 -16.98
C ASN A 75 -51.33 -42.80 -16.20
N LYS A 76 -52.40 -42.81 -15.39
CA LYS A 76 -52.74 -41.67 -14.53
C LYS A 76 -51.71 -41.46 -13.42
N GLN A 77 -51.18 -42.52 -12.82
CA GLN A 77 -50.06 -42.42 -11.86
C GLN A 77 -48.80 -41.82 -12.51
N VAL A 78 -48.41 -42.28 -13.70
CA VAL A 78 -47.26 -41.72 -14.43
C VAL A 78 -47.43 -40.22 -14.73
N LEU A 79 -48.65 -39.80 -15.07
CA LEU A 79 -48.95 -38.38 -15.31
C LEU A 79 -48.86 -37.53 -14.03
N CYS A 80 -49.35 -38.02 -12.89
CA CYS A 80 -49.19 -37.35 -11.59
C CYS A 80 -47.71 -37.18 -11.23
N TYR A 81 -46.90 -38.26 -11.29
CA TYR A 81 -45.46 -38.17 -10.99
C TYR A 81 -44.74 -37.17 -11.91
N LYS A 82 -45.15 -37.05 -13.18
CA LYS A 82 -44.58 -36.06 -14.11
C LYS A 82 -44.96 -34.62 -13.73
N LEU A 83 -46.23 -34.36 -13.41
CA LEU A 83 -46.72 -33.05 -12.95
C LEU A 83 -46.07 -32.62 -11.63
N ASP A 84 -45.82 -33.56 -10.70
CA ASP A 84 -45.16 -33.26 -9.43
C ASP A 84 -43.66 -32.98 -9.62
N LEU A 85 -43.00 -33.65 -10.58
CA LEU A 85 -41.60 -33.38 -10.92
C LEU A 85 -41.42 -32.00 -11.57
N GLU A 86 -42.29 -31.62 -12.51
CA GLU A 86 -42.27 -30.32 -13.17
C GLU A 86 -42.51 -29.17 -12.16
N LYS A 87 -43.46 -29.33 -11.23
CA LYS A 87 -43.67 -28.40 -10.11
C LYS A 87 -42.45 -28.30 -9.20
N ALA A 88 -41.80 -29.42 -8.88
CA ALA A 88 -40.60 -29.43 -8.04
C ALA A 88 -39.43 -28.69 -8.69
N ILE A 89 -39.24 -28.83 -10.01
CA ILE A 89 -38.21 -28.10 -10.78
C ILE A 89 -38.48 -26.59 -10.77
N ILE A 90 -39.74 -26.17 -10.98
CA ILE A 90 -40.13 -24.75 -10.93
C ILE A 90 -39.93 -24.17 -9.52
N LEU A 91 -40.28 -24.91 -8.47
CA LEU A 91 -40.04 -24.52 -7.08
C LEU A 91 -38.55 -24.39 -6.76
N GLN A 92 -37.72 -25.33 -7.21
CA GLN A 92 -36.27 -25.28 -7.01
C GLN A 92 -35.64 -24.11 -7.77
N SER A 93 -36.07 -23.83 -9.00
CA SER A 93 -35.63 -22.67 -9.78
C SER A 93 -35.97 -21.35 -9.07
N ARG A 94 -37.22 -21.21 -8.60
CA ARG A 94 -37.67 -20.02 -7.85
C ARG A 94 -36.94 -19.85 -6.51
N TYR A 95 -36.66 -20.95 -5.80
CA TYR A 95 -35.87 -20.95 -4.57
C TYR A 95 -34.41 -20.51 -4.84
N ASN A 96 -33.78 -21.04 -5.89
CA ASN A 96 -32.43 -20.65 -6.29
C ASN A 96 -32.35 -19.17 -6.69
N SER A 97 -33.37 -18.65 -7.39
CA SER A 97 -33.48 -17.22 -7.75
C SER A 97 -33.59 -16.33 -6.51
N LEU A 98 -34.43 -16.71 -5.54
CA LEU A 98 -34.58 -15.97 -4.28
C LEU A 98 -33.27 -15.95 -3.46
N ILE A 99 -32.47 -17.01 -3.51
CA ILE A 99 -31.14 -17.03 -2.89
C ILE A 99 -30.18 -16.06 -3.59
N ALA A 100 -30.15 -16.06 -4.93
CA ALA A 100 -29.29 -15.17 -5.71
C ALA A 100 -29.55 -13.68 -5.37
N ASP A 101 -30.83 -13.27 -5.29
CA ASP A 101 -31.22 -11.91 -4.89
C ASP A 101 -30.73 -11.55 -3.48
N THR A 102 -30.73 -12.51 -2.54
CA THR A 102 -30.24 -12.28 -1.17
C THR A 102 -28.72 -12.13 -1.08
N ASP A 103 -27.95 -12.86 -1.89
CA ASP A 103 -26.48 -12.74 -1.94
C ASP A 103 -26.03 -11.44 -2.61
N GLU A 104 -26.75 -10.94 -3.62
CA GLU A 104 -26.49 -9.61 -4.20
C GLU A 104 -26.74 -8.49 -3.18
N LEU A 105 -27.85 -8.55 -2.42
CA LEU A 105 -28.13 -7.61 -1.34
C LEU A 105 -27.12 -7.65 -0.18
N LEU A 106 -26.55 -8.83 0.12
CA LEU A 106 -25.51 -8.99 1.14
C LEU A 106 -24.15 -8.47 0.67
N THR A 107 -23.76 -8.73 -0.58
CA THR A 107 -22.50 -8.24 -1.15
C THR A 107 -22.49 -6.72 -1.33
N LEU A 108 -23.61 -6.11 -1.75
CA LEU A 108 -23.75 -4.64 -1.80
C LEU A 108 -23.57 -3.99 -0.42
N LYS A 109 -24.20 -4.54 0.63
CA LYS A 109 -24.02 -4.05 2.02
C LYS A 109 -22.59 -4.24 2.54
N TRP A 110 -21.88 -5.27 2.09
CA TRP A 110 -20.48 -5.48 2.45
C TRP A 110 -19.53 -4.45 1.81
N GLN A 111 -19.79 -4.07 0.55
CA GLN A 111 -19.02 -3.02 -0.13
C GLN A 111 -19.19 -1.64 0.52
N ASP A 112 -20.38 -1.31 1.01
CA ASP A 112 -20.65 0.01 1.60
C ASP A 112 -20.00 0.15 3.00
N LYS A 113 -20.04 -0.91 3.82
CA LYS A 113 -19.41 -0.95 5.15
C LYS A 113 -17.89 -0.77 5.10
N ASN A 114 -17.25 -1.16 4.00
CA ASN A 114 -15.80 -1.08 3.82
C ASN A 114 -15.34 0.18 3.02
N ARG A 115 -16.25 1.11 2.69
CA ARG A 115 -15.94 2.34 1.95
C ARG A 115 -15.55 3.54 2.86
N MET A 116 -15.44 3.34 4.18
CA MET A 116 -15.16 4.42 5.16
C MET A 116 -13.71 4.47 5.70
N ALA A 117 -12.73 3.93 4.99
CA ALA A 117 -11.31 4.15 5.30
C ALA A 117 -10.47 4.38 4.03
N ARG A 118 -10.35 5.64 3.59
CA ARG A 118 -9.48 6.01 2.47
C ARG A 118 -8.00 5.83 2.86
N PRO A 119 -7.21 4.94 2.22
CA PRO A 119 -5.81 4.71 2.57
C PRO A 119 -4.87 5.86 2.14
N THR A 120 -5.40 6.89 1.48
CA THR A 120 -4.67 8.06 0.98
C THR A 120 -3.83 8.75 2.07
N HIS A 121 -4.32 8.84 3.31
CA HIS A 121 -3.57 9.48 4.39
C HIS A 121 -2.35 8.66 4.85
N LEU A 122 -2.42 7.32 4.81
CA LEU A 122 -1.30 6.46 5.18
C LEU A 122 -0.20 6.48 4.11
N VAL A 123 -0.59 6.44 2.83
CA VAL A 123 0.36 6.56 1.70
C VAL A 123 1.07 7.91 1.73
N LEU A 124 0.33 9.01 1.97
CA LEU A 124 0.94 10.34 2.12
C LEU A 124 1.91 10.41 3.32
N LEU A 125 1.56 9.81 4.46
CA LEU A 125 2.47 9.74 5.61
C LEU A 125 3.77 9.01 5.28
N PHE A 126 3.71 7.83 4.66
CA PHE A 126 4.92 7.09 4.26
C PHE A 126 5.78 7.83 3.24
N VAL A 127 5.17 8.53 2.26
CA VAL A 127 5.91 9.37 1.31
C VAL A 127 6.58 10.56 2.00
N THR A 128 5.93 11.20 2.99
CA THR A 128 6.55 12.29 3.76
C THR A 128 7.66 11.83 4.70
N LEU A 129 7.58 10.62 5.28
CA LEU A 129 8.68 10.06 6.08
C LEU A 129 9.87 9.62 5.22
N GLY A 130 9.64 9.06 4.04
CA GLY A 130 10.71 8.60 3.12
C GLY A 130 11.56 9.74 2.56
N ALA A 131 11.08 10.99 2.58
CA ALA A 131 11.79 12.16 2.11
C ALA A 131 12.84 12.71 3.10
N VAL A 132 12.93 12.17 4.33
CA VAL A 132 13.81 12.71 5.38
C VAL A 132 15.01 11.79 5.64
N HIS A 133 16.22 12.35 5.48
CA HIS A 133 17.54 11.75 5.80
C HIS A 133 18.20 10.85 4.73
N SER A 134 18.33 11.38 3.51
CA SER A 134 19.52 11.12 2.69
C SER A 134 20.21 12.43 2.32
N SER A 135 20.68 13.17 3.32
CA SER A 135 21.62 14.27 3.11
C SER A 135 22.97 13.68 2.67
N GLN A 136 23.12 13.41 1.37
CA GLN A 136 24.44 13.29 0.77
C GLN A 136 25.11 14.64 0.96
N GLY A 137 26.00 14.72 1.96
CA GLY A 137 26.81 15.91 2.21
C GLY A 137 27.77 16.08 1.05
N HIS A 138 27.34 16.84 0.04
CA HIS A 138 28.21 17.22 -1.06
C HIS A 138 29.31 18.15 -0.55
N ALA A 139 30.51 17.97 -1.10
CA ALA A 139 31.68 18.76 -0.73
C ALA A 139 31.68 20.07 -1.53
N ARG A 140 31.62 21.21 -0.85
CA ARG A 140 31.67 22.52 -1.51
C ARG A 140 33.08 23.10 -1.46
N SER A 141 33.61 23.48 -2.62
CA SER A 141 34.90 24.17 -2.76
C SER A 141 34.68 25.61 -3.23
N PHE A 142 35.34 26.57 -2.58
CA PHE A 142 35.16 28.00 -2.84
C PHE A 142 36.37 28.62 -3.53
N THR A 143 36.15 29.46 -4.55
CA THR A 143 37.14 30.48 -4.95
C THR A 143 37.30 31.54 -3.83
N ARG A 144 38.41 32.30 -3.82
CA ARG A 144 38.62 33.39 -2.85
C ARG A 144 37.47 34.40 -2.83
N CYS A 145 36.95 34.80 -4.00
CA CYS A 145 35.85 35.74 -4.08
C CYS A 145 34.51 35.14 -3.63
N GLN A 146 34.19 33.88 -3.95
CA GLN A 146 33.00 33.21 -3.41
C GLN A 146 33.08 33.10 -1.88
N LEU A 147 34.23 32.68 -1.33
CA LEU A 147 34.43 32.59 0.11
C LEU A 147 34.29 33.96 0.79
N SER A 148 34.91 35.01 0.24
CA SER A 148 34.80 36.37 0.80
C SER A 148 33.35 36.87 0.84
N ARG A 149 32.56 36.57 -0.20
CA ARG A 149 31.15 36.98 -0.30
C ARG A 149 30.26 36.18 0.66
N GLU A 150 30.50 34.87 0.84
CA GLU A 150 29.77 34.08 1.84
C GLU A 150 30.11 34.53 3.27
N LEU A 151 31.38 34.79 3.59
CA LEU A 151 31.76 35.36 4.89
C LEU A 151 31.08 36.72 5.14
N LEU A 152 30.96 37.57 4.12
CA LEU A 152 30.19 38.82 4.23
C LEU A 152 28.69 38.59 4.45
N ARG A 153 28.09 37.64 3.72
CA ARG A 153 26.67 37.24 3.90
C ARG A 153 26.40 36.72 5.31
N TYR A 154 27.38 36.04 5.90
CA TYR A 154 27.38 35.56 7.28
C TYR A 154 27.76 36.63 8.32
N ASN A 155 27.84 37.91 7.94
CA ASN A 155 28.15 39.04 8.82
C ASN A 155 29.50 38.90 9.55
N PHE A 156 30.56 38.49 8.84
CA PHE A 156 31.93 38.73 9.32
C PHE A 156 32.33 40.20 9.04
N PRO A 157 33.10 40.86 9.93
CA PRO A 157 33.53 42.24 9.71
C PRO A 157 34.37 42.38 8.44
N ARG A 158 34.05 43.36 7.57
CA ARG A 158 34.75 43.61 6.30
C ARG A 158 36.28 43.68 6.45
N SER A 159 36.77 44.34 7.49
CA SER A 159 38.20 44.46 7.83
C SER A 159 38.87 43.13 8.19
N MET A 160 38.12 42.11 8.62
CA MET A 160 38.64 40.79 8.98
C MET A 160 38.55 39.77 7.85
N ILE A 161 37.83 40.05 6.75
CA ILE A 161 37.64 39.08 5.65
C ILE A 161 38.97 38.56 5.08
N PRO A 162 40.01 39.38 4.80
CA PRO A 162 41.29 38.87 4.30
C PRO A 162 41.99 37.90 5.27
N ASN A 163 41.87 38.15 6.59
CA ASN A 163 42.40 37.26 7.64
C ASN A 163 41.67 35.91 7.63
N TRP A 164 40.33 35.92 7.58
CA TRP A 164 39.53 34.70 7.52
C TRP A 164 39.74 33.91 6.23
N VAL A 165 39.82 34.57 5.08
CA VAL A 165 40.11 33.91 3.79
C VAL A 165 41.49 33.24 3.82
N CYS A 166 42.53 33.94 4.32
CA CYS A 166 43.86 33.34 4.48
C CYS A 166 43.83 32.12 5.42
N LEU A 167 43.20 32.25 6.59
CA LEU A 167 43.12 31.19 7.59
C LEU A 167 42.44 29.93 7.03
N ILE A 168 41.29 30.10 6.36
CA ILE A 168 40.51 29.01 5.74
C ILE A 168 41.30 28.39 4.57
N GLU A 169 41.92 29.21 3.73
CA GLU A 169 42.70 28.71 2.58
C GLU A 169 43.89 27.86 3.03
N HIS A 170 44.61 28.27 4.07
CA HIS A 170 45.69 27.46 4.65
C HIS A 170 45.18 26.26 5.46
N ALA A 171 44.03 26.38 6.14
CA ALA A 171 43.49 25.31 6.99
C ALA A 171 42.85 24.16 6.19
N SER A 172 41.98 24.47 5.24
CA SER A 172 41.16 23.48 4.51
C SER A 172 41.39 23.46 3.01
N GLY A 173 42.12 24.42 2.44
CA GLY A 173 42.16 24.60 0.98
C GLY A 173 40.87 25.21 0.42
N ARG A 174 40.02 25.80 1.28
CA ARG A 174 38.69 26.35 0.95
C ARG A 174 37.64 25.29 0.58
N THR A 175 37.72 24.07 1.14
CA THR A 175 36.69 23.01 0.98
C THR A 175 35.96 22.71 2.29
N THR A 176 34.67 22.34 2.22
CA THR A 176 33.86 22.00 3.39
C THR A 176 34.04 20.57 3.89
N ASP A 177 34.52 19.67 3.05
CA ASP A 177 34.69 18.23 3.36
C ASP A 177 36.00 17.89 4.07
N LYS A 178 36.89 18.88 4.30
CA LYS A 178 38.24 18.61 4.80
C LYS A 178 38.20 18.01 6.21
N VAL A 179 38.74 16.80 6.33
CA VAL A 179 39.04 16.15 7.62
C VAL A 179 40.55 16.00 7.79
N THR A 180 41.08 16.46 8.93
CA THR A 180 42.51 16.37 9.26
C THR A 180 42.71 15.75 10.64
N THR A 181 43.38 14.60 10.70
CA THR A 181 43.77 13.95 11.97
C THR A 181 45.17 14.43 12.37
N HIS A 182 45.30 14.80 13.64
CA HIS A 182 46.54 15.33 14.22
C HIS A 182 47.23 14.29 15.10
N ASN A 183 48.55 14.41 15.29
CA ASN A 183 49.38 13.45 16.03
C ASN A 183 48.88 13.15 17.46
N ASN A 184 48.20 14.10 18.11
CA ASN A 184 47.62 13.93 19.44
C ASN A 184 46.19 13.32 19.41
N SER A 185 45.90 12.48 18.41
CA SER A 185 44.66 11.71 18.22
C SER A 185 43.35 12.50 18.20
N TYR A 186 43.41 13.81 17.97
CA TYR A 186 42.23 14.63 17.71
C TYR A 186 42.08 14.92 16.21
N THR A 187 40.87 15.25 15.78
CA THR A 187 40.54 15.49 14.38
C THR A 187 39.90 16.86 14.22
N SER A 188 40.30 17.58 13.17
CA SER A 188 39.71 18.81 12.70
C SER A 188 38.79 18.55 11.51
N TYR A 189 37.68 19.29 11.45
CA TYR A 189 36.59 19.10 10.50
C TYR A 189 36.20 20.42 9.83
N GLY A 190 35.72 20.33 8.59
CA GLY A 190 35.01 21.41 7.95
C GLY A 190 35.88 22.50 7.34
N LEU A 191 35.21 23.49 6.76
CA LEU A 191 35.84 24.65 6.13
C LEU A 191 36.80 25.38 7.09
N PHE A 192 36.43 25.45 8.36
CA PHE A 192 37.18 26.10 9.43
C PHE A 192 38.09 25.15 10.23
N GLN A 193 38.23 23.87 9.89
CA GLN A 193 39.08 22.91 10.63
C GLN A 193 38.84 22.87 12.16
N ILE A 194 37.57 22.93 12.57
CA ILE A 194 37.12 22.91 13.96
C ILE A 194 37.39 21.54 14.58
N ASN A 195 37.98 21.51 15.78
CA ASN A 195 38.45 20.27 16.38
C ASN A 195 37.39 19.53 17.25
N ASN A 196 37.47 18.19 17.29
CA ASN A 196 36.64 17.32 18.13
C ASN A 196 37.13 17.18 19.59
N LYS A 197 38.27 17.78 19.93
CA LYS A 197 38.79 17.78 21.30
C LYS A 197 37.92 18.67 22.18
N ASP A 198 37.69 19.90 21.75
CA ASP A 198 37.08 20.96 22.55
C ASP A 198 35.73 21.44 21.99
N TRP A 199 35.55 21.49 20.66
CA TRP A 199 34.48 22.28 20.04
C TRP A 199 33.26 21.48 19.55
N CYS A 200 33.48 20.34 18.87
CA CYS A 200 32.44 19.41 18.45
C CYS A 200 32.64 18.01 19.07
N LYS A 201 31.72 17.06 18.85
CA LYS A 201 31.96 15.63 19.14
C LYS A 201 31.59 14.73 17.95
N LYS A 202 32.36 13.66 17.75
CA LYS A 202 32.16 12.67 16.68
C LYS A 202 30.91 11.82 16.98
N GLY A 203 30.04 11.63 15.99
CA GLY A 203 28.82 10.80 16.05
C GLY A 203 27.67 11.32 16.92
N ARG A 204 27.90 12.29 17.81
CA ARG A 204 26.90 12.86 18.73
C ARG A 204 27.15 14.34 19.00
N LYS A 205 26.10 15.10 19.34
CA LYS A 205 26.26 16.50 19.71
C LYS A 205 27.11 16.64 20.98
N GLY A 206 27.95 17.67 21.02
CA GLY A 206 28.78 17.98 22.19
C GLY A 206 29.87 19.00 21.88
N GLY A 207 30.82 19.13 22.81
CA GLY A 207 31.84 20.18 22.78
C GLY A 207 31.26 21.57 23.03
N HIS A 208 32.09 22.61 23.01
CA HIS A 208 31.65 23.98 23.29
C HIS A 208 30.69 24.58 22.24
N CYS A 209 30.55 23.97 21.06
CA CYS A 209 29.55 24.36 20.05
C CYS A 209 28.24 23.54 20.14
N ASN A 210 28.24 22.38 20.83
CA ASN A 210 27.09 21.47 20.97
C ASN A 210 26.52 20.95 19.63
N ILE A 211 27.43 20.57 18.73
CA ILE A 211 27.14 20.04 17.38
C ILE A 211 27.82 18.68 17.18
N LYS A 212 27.39 17.90 16.17
CA LYS A 212 28.19 16.76 15.73
C LYS A 212 29.34 17.28 14.86
N CYS A 213 30.49 16.62 14.86
CA CYS A 213 31.60 17.02 13.98
C CYS A 213 31.31 16.72 12.50
N GLU A 214 30.42 15.77 12.24
CA GLU A 214 29.95 15.40 10.90
C GLU A 214 29.00 16.44 10.30
N ASP A 215 28.31 17.23 11.15
CA ASP A 215 27.44 18.33 10.69
C ASP A 215 28.29 19.37 9.92
N LEU A 216 29.55 19.60 10.34
CA LEU A 216 30.51 20.55 9.76
C LEU A 216 31.08 20.18 8.38
N LEU A 217 30.62 19.10 7.76
CA LEU A 217 31.19 18.57 6.49
C LEU A 217 30.27 18.79 5.28
N ASN A 218 29.18 19.54 5.43
CA ASN A 218 28.16 19.74 4.41
C ASN A 218 28.33 21.09 3.65
N GLU A 219 27.37 21.48 2.80
CA GLU A 219 27.46 22.73 2.01
C GLU A 219 26.89 23.97 2.71
N ASP A 220 26.00 23.78 3.68
CA ASP A 220 25.49 24.82 4.57
C ASP A 220 26.55 25.13 5.64
N LEU A 221 26.88 26.42 5.78
CA LEU A 221 27.89 26.91 6.71
C LEU A 221 27.27 27.54 7.97
N ALA A 222 25.96 27.44 8.17
CA ALA A 222 25.26 28.16 9.23
C ALA A 222 25.64 27.73 10.66
N ASP A 223 26.07 26.48 10.87
CA ASP A 223 26.61 25.97 12.12
C ASP A 223 28.15 26.05 12.18
N ASP A 224 28.86 25.78 11.08
CA ASP A 224 30.28 26.08 10.86
C ASP A 224 30.64 27.50 11.33
N VAL A 225 30.00 28.51 10.74
CA VAL A 225 30.23 29.92 11.03
C VAL A 225 29.90 30.24 12.49
N ARG A 226 28.80 29.69 13.01
CA ARG A 226 28.36 29.92 14.40
C ARG A 226 29.39 29.39 15.38
N CYS A 227 29.98 28.23 15.08
CA CYS A 227 31.05 27.65 15.88
C CYS A 227 32.36 28.42 15.71
N ALA A 228 32.77 28.75 14.49
CA ALA A 228 33.98 29.53 14.19
C ALA A 228 33.98 30.91 14.86
N LYS A 229 32.85 31.62 14.85
CA LYS A 229 32.69 32.88 15.60
C LYS A 229 32.83 32.66 17.11
N ARG A 230 32.13 31.67 17.68
CA ARG A 230 32.26 31.32 19.11
C ARG A 230 33.70 30.97 19.53
N ILE A 231 34.47 30.35 18.63
CA ILE A 231 35.90 30.07 18.84
C ILE A 231 36.70 31.36 18.87
N TYR A 232 36.48 32.21 17.86
CA TYR A 232 37.13 33.52 17.75
C TYR A 232 36.84 34.42 18.96
N ASP A 233 35.59 34.49 19.41
CA ASP A 233 35.17 35.30 20.56
C ASP A 233 35.85 34.85 21.89
N ARG A 234 36.29 33.59 21.96
CA ARG A 234 36.92 33.00 23.17
C ARG A 234 38.45 32.97 23.12
N VAL A 235 39.03 32.74 21.95
CA VAL A 235 40.48 32.43 21.78
C VAL A 235 41.14 33.31 20.71
N GLY A 236 40.35 33.97 19.87
CA GLY A 236 40.80 34.63 18.65
C GLY A 236 41.37 33.64 17.63
N PHE A 237 42.13 34.16 16.67
CA PHE A 237 42.77 33.34 15.63
C PHE A 237 43.80 32.32 16.17
N LYS A 238 44.25 32.45 17.42
CA LYS A 238 45.19 31.51 18.07
C LYS A 238 44.64 30.08 18.20
N ALA A 239 43.32 29.87 18.04
CA ALA A 239 42.73 28.53 17.97
C ALA A 239 43.16 27.73 16.73
N TRP A 240 43.71 28.39 15.70
CA TRP A 240 44.20 27.79 14.46
C TRP A 240 45.71 28.06 14.31
N PRO A 241 46.57 27.52 15.18
CA PRO A 241 47.95 27.98 15.33
C PRO A 241 48.76 27.96 14.03
N THR A 242 48.71 26.86 13.26
CA THR A 242 49.47 26.73 12.01
C THR A 242 49.04 27.76 10.96
N SER A 243 47.75 27.86 10.67
CA SER A 243 47.22 28.83 9.69
C SER A 243 47.37 30.27 10.17
N PHE A 244 47.25 30.53 11.48
CA PHE A 244 47.43 31.86 12.04
C PHE A 244 48.89 32.34 11.95
N SER A 245 49.87 31.47 12.24
CA SER A 245 51.29 31.80 12.02
C SER A 245 51.57 32.08 10.54
N TYR A 246 51.11 31.20 9.64
CA TYR A 246 51.25 31.40 8.19
C TYR A 246 50.69 32.76 7.73
N CYS A 247 49.48 33.11 8.14
CA CYS A 247 48.82 34.38 7.79
C CYS A 247 49.39 35.62 8.48
N LYS A 248 50.29 35.46 9.45
CA LYS A 248 51.08 36.57 10.03
C LYS A 248 52.41 36.80 9.32
N GLU A 249 52.98 35.74 8.74
CA GLU A 249 54.29 35.76 8.07
C GLU A 249 54.17 36.10 6.57
N ASN A 250 52.99 35.87 5.98
CA ASN A 250 52.70 36.12 4.57
C ASN A 250 51.74 37.31 4.40
N SER A 251 51.73 37.91 3.20
CA SER A 251 50.73 38.92 2.85
C SER A 251 49.33 38.31 2.81
N LEU A 252 48.35 39.02 3.37
CA LEU A 252 46.94 38.64 3.27
C LEU A 252 46.49 38.69 1.79
N PRO A 253 45.54 37.82 1.37
CA PRO A 253 45.07 37.78 0.00
C PRO A 253 44.46 39.11 -0.43
N ASP A 254 44.85 39.60 -1.60
CA ASP A 254 44.17 40.72 -2.25
C ASP A 254 42.76 40.30 -2.68
N LEU A 255 41.76 40.98 -2.13
CA LEU A 255 40.33 40.79 -2.40
C LEU A 255 39.71 42.02 -3.07
N SER A 256 40.51 42.98 -3.54
CA SER A 256 40.04 44.20 -4.22
C SER A 256 39.28 43.94 -5.53
N ARG A 257 39.46 42.74 -6.11
CA ARG A 257 38.81 42.26 -7.33
C ARG A 257 37.58 41.37 -7.05
N CYS A 258 37.13 41.29 -5.81
CA CYS A 258 35.99 40.48 -5.35
C CYS A 258 34.78 41.35 -4.97
#